data_AF-A0A7G1IIM3-F1
#
_entry.id   AF-A0A7G1IIM3-F1
#
_cell.length_a   1.000
_cell.length_b   1.000
_cell.length_c   1.000
_cell.angle_alpha   90.00
_cell.angle_beta   90.00
_cell.angle_gamma   90.00
#
_symmetry.space_group_name_H-M   'P 1'
#
loop_
_entity.id
_entity.type
_entity.pdbx_description
1 polymer ?
#
loop_
_entity_poly.entity_id
_entity_poly.type
_entity_poly.pdbx_seq_one_letter_code
_entity_poly.pdbx_strand_id
1 'polypeptide(L)'
;MNDPMHGRPLLADRVAVVTGGGGGIGAATSRLFAEHGARVVVADIDPDLAQQTVAEIGDPAFAVVTDVRDAGQVRALARTVLDRCGRADVLVNNVGHWLRHPGDFVDTHPELWDELYRVNLHHVLLATHAFLPAMIDRHAGAIVNVSSVEGLRGYPEDPVYAAFKAAVIHFTRSLAVQVGHHGVRVNAIAPDVTESLQVPYSQWLSDDEKAQWPQWVPVGRMGVPLDQARAILFLACDLSAFVTGHTIPTDGGTGAAGGWFRSSRRPDREWTNRPIAPSTPAPAPRGFPFGGNGKTEQVTVPDVEAFDKLVSLLDYPIFVVTAAAGGAPAGCLVGFASQASIHPPRFLVGLSQQNHTFRVAAGADHLAVHLFDREHLDVVELFGSRSGDTVNKFDRCSWHLGPARTPILDDAAAWFVGRILDRFPLGDHVGYLLEPVDGSPPHQLEQWVSFRDVRGLPPGHEA
;
A
#
# COMPACT_ATOMS: atom_id res chain seq x y z
N MET A 1 -51.80 -5.93 -0.52
CA MET A 1 -51.58 -5.05 0.64
C MET A 1 -50.79 -3.87 0.14
N ASN A 2 -51.41 -2.68 0.09
CA ASN A 2 -50.72 -1.46 -0.33
C ASN A 2 -49.64 -1.16 0.70
N ASP A 3 -48.37 -1.14 0.28
CA ASP A 3 -47.25 -0.79 1.14
C ASP A 3 -47.35 0.71 1.52
N PRO A 4 -47.58 1.05 2.80
CA PRO A 4 -47.67 2.44 3.25
C PRO A 4 -46.33 3.19 3.22
N MET A 5 -45.23 2.56 2.78
CA MET A 5 -43.89 3.15 2.76
C MET A 5 -43.56 3.99 1.52
N HIS A 6 -44.39 3.98 0.46
CA HIS A 6 -44.13 4.80 -0.72
C HIS A 6 -44.30 6.30 -0.41
N GLY A 7 -43.17 7.01 -0.25
CA GLY A 7 -43.11 8.47 -0.13
C GLY A 7 -43.08 9.05 1.29
N ARG A 8 -42.97 8.22 2.35
CA ARG A 8 -42.82 8.72 3.72
C ARG A 8 -41.34 8.88 4.12
N PRO A 9 -40.97 9.93 4.88
CA PRO A 9 -39.63 10.07 5.43
C PRO A 9 -39.27 8.88 6.34
N LEU A 10 -38.08 8.30 6.16
CA LEU A 10 -37.68 7.03 6.80
C LEU A 10 -37.37 7.18 8.30
N LEU A 11 -37.14 8.41 8.77
CA LEU A 11 -36.82 8.75 10.14
C LEU A 11 -37.76 9.83 10.69
N ALA A 12 -38.98 9.94 10.16
CA ALA A 12 -39.98 10.88 10.65
C ALA A 12 -40.14 10.77 12.17
N ASP A 13 -40.08 11.91 12.85
CA ASP A 13 -40.22 12.06 14.30
C ASP A 13 -39.17 11.29 15.14
N ARG A 14 -38.07 10.86 14.51
CA ARG A 14 -36.94 10.22 15.21
C ARG A 14 -35.92 11.26 15.64
N VAL A 15 -35.32 11.06 16.80
CA VAL A 15 -34.17 11.86 17.27
C VAL A 15 -32.90 11.07 16.99
N ALA A 16 -32.01 11.62 16.16
CA ALA A 16 -30.78 10.98 15.77
C ALA A 16 -29.57 11.76 16.26
N VAL A 17 -28.68 11.10 17.00
CA VAL A 17 -27.42 11.66 17.48
C VAL A 17 -26.29 11.15 16.60
N VAL A 18 -25.54 12.06 15.97
CA VAL A 18 -24.41 11.73 15.09
C VAL A 18 -23.15 12.33 15.69
N THR A 19 -22.23 11.47 16.15
CA THR A 19 -20.92 11.88 16.66
C THR A 19 -19.94 12.13 15.50
N GLY A 20 -19.12 13.18 15.58
CA GLY A 20 -18.36 13.66 14.42
C GLY A 20 -19.31 14.11 13.30
N GLY A 21 -20.49 14.59 13.65
CA GLY A 21 -21.58 14.87 12.73
C GLY A 21 -21.39 16.11 11.87
N GLY A 22 -20.32 16.89 12.09
CA GLY A 22 -20.01 18.13 11.38
C GLY A 22 -19.10 17.93 10.15
N GLY A 23 -18.45 16.78 10.01
CA GLY A 23 -17.51 16.51 8.91
C GLY A 23 -17.71 15.17 8.20
N GLY A 24 -17.23 15.07 6.96
CA GLY A 24 -17.13 13.82 6.19
C GLY A 24 -18.40 12.96 6.18
N ILE A 25 -18.27 11.67 6.53
CA ILE A 25 -19.37 10.70 6.63
C ILE A 25 -20.44 11.16 7.63
N GLY A 26 -20.02 11.74 8.76
CA GLY A 26 -20.93 12.25 9.77
C GLY A 26 -21.82 13.38 9.26
N ALA A 27 -21.24 14.39 8.58
CA ALA A 27 -22.01 15.48 7.98
C ALA A 27 -22.99 14.99 6.91
N ALA A 28 -22.56 14.08 6.04
CA ALA A 28 -23.45 13.49 5.03
C ALA A 28 -24.60 12.69 5.69
N THR A 29 -24.32 11.98 6.78
CA THR A 29 -25.32 11.25 7.57
C THR A 29 -26.30 12.21 8.22
N SER A 30 -25.80 13.28 8.86
CA SER A 30 -26.63 14.32 9.49
C SER A 30 -27.61 14.95 8.49
N ARG A 31 -27.12 15.37 7.31
CA ARG A 31 -27.97 15.96 6.25
C ARG A 31 -29.01 14.96 5.75
N LEU A 32 -28.58 13.74 5.40
CA LEU A 32 -29.48 12.72 4.87
C LEU A 32 -30.55 12.31 5.90
N PHE A 33 -30.20 12.23 7.18
CA PHE A 33 -31.18 11.92 8.24
C PHE A 33 -32.26 13.01 8.36
N ALA A 34 -31.86 14.28 8.25
CA ALA A 34 -32.81 15.39 8.26
C ALA A 34 -33.70 15.41 7.01
N GLU A 35 -33.16 15.12 5.82
CA GLU A 35 -33.96 14.91 4.60
C GLU A 35 -35.01 13.80 4.76
N HIS A 36 -34.73 12.81 5.62
CA HIS A 36 -35.65 11.75 6.00
C HIS A 36 -36.43 12.02 7.29
N GLY A 37 -36.53 13.28 7.72
CA GLY A 37 -37.45 13.74 8.76
C GLY A 37 -36.96 13.59 10.20
N ALA A 38 -35.68 13.25 10.41
CA ALA A 38 -35.11 13.16 11.74
C ALA A 38 -34.86 14.55 12.34
N ARG A 39 -35.04 14.66 13.66
CA ARG A 39 -34.40 15.70 14.46
C ARG A 39 -32.95 15.29 14.70
N VAL A 40 -32.01 15.98 14.06
CA VAL A 40 -30.59 15.62 14.10
C VAL A 40 -29.85 16.43 15.16
N VAL A 41 -29.14 15.72 16.04
CA VAL A 41 -28.17 16.28 16.98
C VAL A 41 -26.78 16.07 16.41
N VAL A 42 -26.16 17.17 15.99
CA VAL A 42 -24.79 17.17 15.47
C VAL A 42 -23.83 17.31 16.65
N ALA A 43 -23.24 16.19 17.07
CA ALA A 43 -22.24 16.18 18.13
C ALA A 43 -20.85 16.17 17.52
N ASP A 44 -20.08 17.23 17.73
CA ASP A 44 -18.72 17.37 17.17
C ASP A 44 -17.79 18.09 18.14
N ILE A 45 -16.49 17.83 18.04
CA ILE A 45 -15.49 18.55 18.82
C ILE A 45 -15.23 19.93 18.20
N ASP A 46 -15.41 20.04 16.89
CA ASP A 46 -15.27 21.29 16.15
C ASP A 46 -16.61 22.06 16.15
N PRO A 47 -16.69 23.21 16.84
CA PRO A 47 -17.92 23.99 16.91
C PRO A 47 -18.34 24.57 15.55
N ASP A 48 -17.39 24.91 14.68
CA ASP A 48 -17.67 25.59 13.42
C ASP A 48 -18.22 24.58 12.41
N LEU A 49 -17.63 23.39 12.30
CA LEU A 49 -18.15 22.29 11.47
C LEU A 49 -19.56 21.86 11.93
N ALA A 50 -19.78 21.78 13.25
CA ALA A 50 -21.08 21.43 13.79
C ALA A 50 -22.14 22.49 13.46
N GLN A 51 -21.82 23.77 13.66
CA GLN A 51 -22.74 24.86 13.36
C GLN A 51 -23.02 25.00 11.87
N GLN A 52 -22.01 24.85 11.02
CA GLN A 52 -22.19 24.86 9.57
C GLN A 52 -23.16 23.77 9.13
N THR A 53 -22.96 22.53 9.59
CA THR A 53 -23.85 21.42 9.23
C THR A 53 -25.28 21.65 9.71
N VAL A 54 -25.46 22.19 10.93
CA VAL A 54 -26.79 22.55 11.44
C VAL A 54 -27.44 23.66 10.62
N ALA A 55 -26.68 24.68 10.21
CA ALA A 55 -27.19 25.78 9.40
C ALA A 55 -27.66 25.32 8.02
N GLU A 56 -26.96 24.35 7.41
CA GLU A 56 -27.36 23.75 6.13
C GLU A 56 -28.61 22.86 6.26
N ILE A 57 -28.79 22.20 7.40
CA ILE A 57 -29.96 21.34 7.67
C ILE A 57 -31.20 22.16 8.02
N GLY A 58 -31.05 23.17 8.89
CA GLY A 58 -32.15 23.94 9.47
C GLY A 58 -32.87 23.22 10.62
N ASP A 59 -33.96 23.81 11.09
CA ASP A 59 -34.75 23.26 12.19
C ASP A 59 -35.39 21.91 11.82
N PRO A 60 -35.48 20.95 12.76
CA PRO A 60 -35.17 21.08 14.18
C PRO A 60 -33.75 20.60 14.57
N ALA A 61 -32.76 20.64 13.68
CA ALA A 61 -31.40 20.19 14.00
C ALA A 61 -30.68 21.16 14.95
N PHE A 62 -29.78 20.65 15.80
CA PHE A 62 -28.94 21.49 16.65
C PHE A 62 -27.59 20.85 16.96
N ALA A 63 -26.61 21.69 17.26
CA ALA A 63 -25.24 21.29 17.55
C ALA A 63 -25.03 21.11 19.07
N VAL A 64 -24.19 20.15 19.44
CA VAL A 64 -23.64 20.01 20.79
C VAL A 64 -22.14 19.80 20.66
N VAL A 65 -21.35 20.78 21.11
CA VAL A 65 -19.89 20.68 21.11
C VAL A 65 -19.48 19.64 22.15
N THR A 66 -18.80 18.57 21.73
CA THR A 66 -18.47 17.43 22.61
C THR A 66 -17.27 16.66 22.08
N ASP A 67 -16.25 16.50 22.92
CA ASP A 67 -15.22 15.47 22.74
C ASP A 67 -15.73 14.13 23.26
N VAL A 68 -16.02 13.20 22.35
CA VAL A 68 -16.54 11.88 22.70
C VAL A 68 -15.50 10.97 23.39
N ARG A 69 -14.22 11.38 23.43
CA ARG A 69 -13.16 10.69 24.18
C ARG A 69 -13.18 11.04 25.67
N ASP A 70 -14.00 12.00 26.08
CA ASP A 70 -14.21 12.39 27.48
C ASP A 70 -15.55 11.87 28.02
N ALA A 71 -15.49 11.03 29.05
CA ALA A 71 -16.69 10.43 29.64
C ALA A 71 -17.64 11.45 30.27
N GLY A 72 -17.12 12.57 30.79
CA GLY A 72 -17.92 13.65 31.36
C GLY A 72 -18.73 14.39 30.30
N GLN A 73 -18.10 14.73 29.18
CA GLN A 73 -18.75 15.38 28.06
C GLN A 73 -19.76 14.47 27.37
N VAL A 74 -19.47 13.18 27.19
CA VAL A 74 -20.45 12.21 26.65
C VAL A 74 -21.70 12.11 27.53
N ARG A 75 -21.54 12.07 28.86
CA ARG A 75 -22.69 12.12 29.80
C ARG A 75 -23.45 13.44 29.70
N ALA A 76 -22.77 14.56 29.47
CA ALA A 76 -23.42 15.86 29.26
C ALA A 76 -24.19 15.91 27.93
N LEU A 77 -23.64 15.34 26.87
CA LEU A 77 -24.30 15.18 25.57
C LEU A 77 -25.58 14.37 25.72
N ALA A 78 -25.52 13.17 26.32
CA ALA A 78 -26.70 12.33 26.51
C ALA A 78 -27.80 13.02 27.32
N ARG A 79 -27.44 13.68 28.44
CA ARG A 79 -28.39 14.50 29.22
C ARG A 79 -29.01 15.61 28.37
N THR A 80 -28.20 16.39 27.66
CA THR A 80 -28.68 17.49 26.80
C THR A 80 -29.69 16.99 25.76
N VAL A 81 -29.41 15.85 25.12
CA VAL A 81 -30.32 15.27 24.12
C VAL A 81 -31.62 14.82 24.77
N LEU A 82 -31.55 14.08 25.88
CA LEU A 82 -32.73 13.57 26.57
C LEU A 82 -33.58 14.69 27.17
N ASP A 83 -32.97 15.73 27.74
CA ASP A 83 -33.68 16.87 28.31
C ASP A 83 -34.39 17.71 27.22
N ARG A 84 -33.74 17.93 26.07
CA ARG A 84 -34.31 18.74 24.98
C ARG A 84 -35.28 18.00 24.08
N CYS A 85 -35.07 16.70 23.88
CA CYS A 85 -35.81 15.91 22.89
C CYS A 85 -36.71 14.84 23.52
N GLY A 86 -36.52 14.51 24.80
CA GLY A 86 -37.25 13.46 25.51
C GLY A 86 -36.87 12.03 25.12
N ARG A 87 -36.06 11.85 24.06
CA ARG A 87 -35.68 10.55 23.51
C ARG A 87 -34.41 10.64 22.67
N ALA A 88 -33.77 9.49 22.47
CA ALA A 88 -32.78 9.25 21.42
C ALA A 88 -33.16 7.94 20.73
N ASP A 89 -33.44 7.99 19.43
CA ASP A 89 -33.86 6.83 18.64
C ASP A 89 -32.70 6.20 17.89
N VAL A 90 -31.80 7.03 17.40
CA VAL A 90 -30.64 6.61 16.62
C VAL A 90 -29.38 7.18 17.25
N LEU A 91 -28.38 6.34 17.46
CA LEU A 91 -27.01 6.76 17.78
C LEU A 91 -26.08 6.30 16.65
N VAL A 92 -25.38 7.24 16.05
CA VAL A 92 -24.31 6.96 15.08
C VAL A 92 -22.97 7.29 15.73
N ASN A 93 -22.21 6.24 16.03
CA ASN A 93 -20.82 6.33 16.48
C ASN A 93 -19.91 6.43 15.26
N ASN A 94 -19.72 7.64 14.73
CA ASN A 94 -18.99 7.91 13.49
C ASN A 94 -17.54 8.37 13.72
N VAL A 95 -17.21 8.94 14.89
CA VAL A 95 -15.84 9.37 15.19
C VAL A 95 -14.85 8.20 15.05
N GLY A 96 -13.69 8.50 14.48
CA GLY A 96 -12.56 7.58 14.30
C GLY A 96 -11.38 8.33 13.71
N HIS A 97 -10.16 7.85 13.94
CA HIS A 97 -8.96 8.44 13.33
C HIS A 97 -7.85 7.40 13.27
N TRP A 98 -7.15 7.32 12.15
CA TRP A 98 -6.05 6.38 11.95
C TRP A 98 -4.67 6.90 12.42
N LEU A 99 -4.64 8.00 13.19
CA LEU A 99 -3.48 8.78 13.66
C LEU A 99 -2.12 8.38 13.05
N ARG A 100 -1.88 8.78 11.78
CA ARG A 100 -0.70 8.36 11.00
C ARG A 100 0.59 8.52 11.80
N HIS A 101 1.33 7.43 11.93
CA HIS A 101 2.68 7.43 12.50
C HIS A 101 3.69 6.91 11.47
N PRO A 102 4.90 7.49 11.37
CA PRO A 102 5.95 6.98 10.51
C PRO A 102 6.62 5.72 11.11
N GLY A 103 6.87 4.70 10.29
CA GLY A 103 7.60 3.50 10.71
C GLY A 103 6.71 2.29 10.98
N ASP A 104 7.35 1.20 11.39
CA ASP A 104 6.70 -0.09 11.61
C ASP A 104 6.11 -0.17 13.03
N PHE A 105 5.35 -1.24 13.32
CA PHE A 105 4.80 -1.45 14.67
C PHE A 105 5.86 -1.39 15.79
N VAL A 106 7.07 -1.87 15.53
CA VAL A 106 8.19 -1.85 16.49
C VAL A 106 8.65 -0.44 16.85
N ASP A 107 8.31 0.56 16.03
CA ASP A 107 8.66 1.97 16.23
C ASP A 107 7.54 2.73 16.98
N THR A 108 6.43 2.07 17.31
CA THR A 108 5.30 2.71 18.00
C THR A 108 5.43 2.60 19.52
N HIS A 109 4.71 3.46 20.25
CA HIS A 109 4.77 3.57 21.70
C HIS A 109 3.38 3.49 22.37
N PRO A 110 3.29 3.06 23.64
CA PRO A 110 2.02 2.91 24.35
C PRO A 110 1.12 4.15 24.34
N GLU A 111 1.68 5.36 24.37
CA GLU A 111 0.92 6.61 24.36
C GLU A 111 0.12 6.77 23.06
N LEU A 112 0.71 6.38 21.92
CA LEU A 112 0.01 6.38 20.63
C LEU A 112 -1.13 5.34 20.64
N TRP A 113 -0.91 4.16 21.21
CA TRP A 113 -1.92 3.12 21.30
C TRP A 113 -3.09 3.55 22.18
N ASP A 114 -2.83 4.25 23.28
CA ASP A 114 -3.85 4.85 24.14
C ASP A 114 -4.66 5.92 23.40
N GLU A 115 -4.00 6.76 22.59
CA GLU A 115 -4.71 7.75 21.76
C GLU A 115 -5.61 7.09 20.71
N LEU A 116 -5.07 6.10 19.99
CA LEU A 116 -5.80 5.26 19.02
C LEU A 116 -6.98 4.54 19.68
N TYR A 117 -6.79 3.99 20.88
CA TYR A 117 -7.85 3.36 21.67
C TYR A 117 -8.97 4.35 21.98
N ARG A 118 -8.60 5.54 22.47
CA ARG A 118 -9.56 6.58 22.86
C ARG A 118 -10.41 7.03 21.68
N VAL A 119 -9.79 7.26 20.52
CA VAL A 119 -10.47 7.80 19.34
C VAL A 119 -11.16 6.76 18.46
N ASN A 120 -10.83 5.45 18.57
CA ASN A 120 -11.42 4.42 17.69
C ASN A 120 -12.31 3.39 18.40
N LEU A 121 -12.15 3.18 19.71
CA LEU A 121 -12.91 2.15 20.45
C LEU A 121 -13.57 2.69 21.71
N HIS A 122 -12.82 3.36 22.59
CA HIS A 122 -13.33 3.77 23.89
C HIS A 122 -14.56 4.68 23.78
N HIS A 123 -14.53 5.66 22.87
CA HIS A 123 -15.67 6.57 22.69
C HIS A 123 -16.95 5.84 22.25
N VAL A 124 -16.84 4.75 21.47
CA VAL A 124 -18.00 3.91 21.08
C VAL A 124 -18.64 3.29 22.31
N LEU A 125 -17.82 2.81 23.26
CA LEU A 125 -18.30 2.25 24.53
C LEU A 125 -18.96 3.33 25.37
N LEU A 126 -18.34 4.50 25.51
CA LEU A 126 -18.86 5.62 26.29
C LEU A 126 -20.20 6.12 25.78
N ALA A 127 -20.29 6.41 24.48
CA ALA A 127 -21.51 6.92 23.85
C ALA A 127 -22.63 5.88 23.91
N THR A 128 -22.32 4.63 23.57
CA THR A 128 -23.30 3.54 23.66
C THR A 128 -23.81 3.38 25.08
N HIS A 129 -22.93 3.34 26.08
CA HIS A 129 -23.32 3.22 27.49
C HIS A 129 -24.20 4.38 27.96
N ALA A 130 -23.95 5.60 27.46
CA ALA A 130 -24.72 6.79 27.85
C ALA A 130 -26.15 6.82 27.26
N PHE A 131 -26.34 6.31 26.04
CA PHE A 131 -27.65 6.37 25.35
C PHE A 131 -28.47 5.08 25.45
N LEU A 132 -27.81 3.92 25.61
CA LEU A 132 -28.47 2.61 25.61
C LEU A 132 -29.59 2.45 26.67
N PRO A 133 -29.44 2.92 27.93
CA PRO A 133 -30.50 2.78 28.93
C PRO A 133 -31.83 3.39 28.47
N ALA A 134 -31.81 4.60 27.92
CA ALA A 134 -33.02 5.27 27.42
C ALA A 134 -33.65 4.57 26.20
N MET A 135 -32.85 3.85 25.40
CA MET A 135 -33.35 3.02 24.30
C MET A 135 -34.00 1.73 24.82
N ILE A 136 -33.39 1.08 25.83
CA ILE A 136 -33.92 -0.11 26.48
C ILE A 136 -35.24 0.19 27.18
N ASP A 137 -35.30 1.26 27.98
CA ASP A 137 -36.51 1.65 28.72
C ASP A 137 -37.71 1.91 27.79
N ARG A 138 -37.43 2.38 26.57
CA ARG A 138 -38.43 2.65 25.54
C ARG A 138 -38.73 1.45 24.63
N HIS A 139 -38.01 0.35 24.79
CA HIS A 139 -38.04 -0.81 23.91
C HIS A 139 -37.82 -0.49 22.42
N ALA A 140 -37.03 0.54 22.12
CA ALA A 140 -36.81 1.00 20.76
C ALA A 140 -35.51 1.78 20.63
N GLY A 141 -34.65 1.36 19.69
CA GLY A 141 -33.45 2.11 19.33
C GLY A 141 -32.65 1.45 18.21
N ALA A 142 -31.83 2.25 17.53
CA ALA A 142 -30.86 1.78 16.56
C ALA A 142 -29.49 2.41 16.83
N ILE A 143 -28.47 1.57 16.99
CA ILE A 143 -27.08 2.00 17.11
C ILE A 143 -26.35 1.57 15.85
N VAL A 144 -25.68 2.51 15.19
CA VAL A 144 -24.84 2.25 14.02
C VAL A 144 -23.41 2.70 14.32
N ASN A 145 -22.49 1.74 14.36
CA ASN A 145 -21.07 2.01 14.55
C ASN A 145 -20.35 2.12 13.20
N VAL A 146 -19.50 3.12 13.03
CA VAL A 146 -18.62 3.23 11.85
C VAL A 146 -17.27 2.61 12.19
N SER A 147 -17.08 1.37 11.73
CA SER A 147 -15.79 0.69 11.83
C SER A 147 -14.92 1.04 10.60
N SER A 148 -14.25 0.06 10.00
CA SER A 148 -13.43 0.16 8.79
C SER A 148 -13.26 -1.22 8.19
N VAL A 149 -13.01 -1.31 6.88
CA VAL A 149 -12.58 -2.57 6.27
C VAL A 149 -11.28 -3.11 6.88
N GLU A 150 -10.44 -2.26 7.48
CA GLU A 150 -9.24 -2.71 8.18
C GLU A 150 -9.54 -3.47 9.48
N GLY A 151 -10.79 -3.47 9.95
CA GLY A 151 -11.25 -4.42 10.97
C GLY A 151 -11.70 -5.77 10.41
N LEU A 152 -11.80 -5.91 9.08
CA LEU A 152 -12.24 -7.10 8.35
C LEU A 152 -11.12 -7.78 7.56
N ARG A 153 -10.04 -7.05 7.25
CA ARG A 153 -8.83 -7.54 6.57
C ARG A 153 -7.58 -7.09 7.31
N GLY A 154 -6.42 -7.64 6.95
CA GLY A 154 -5.14 -7.18 7.48
C GLY A 154 -4.76 -5.82 6.90
N TYR A 155 -4.40 -4.88 7.78
CA TYR A 155 -3.87 -3.57 7.40
C TYR A 155 -2.39 -3.48 7.78
N PRO A 156 -1.48 -3.37 6.79
CA PRO A 156 -0.04 -3.43 7.06
C PRO A 156 0.51 -2.16 7.72
N GLU A 157 -0.11 -1.00 7.50
CA GLU A 157 0.45 0.28 7.98
C GLU A 157 0.12 0.58 9.45
N ASP A 158 -0.96 0.04 9.99
CA ASP A 158 -1.34 0.25 11.40
C ASP A 158 -2.13 -0.94 11.97
N PRO A 159 -1.45 -1.96 12.53
CA PRO A 159 -2.13 -3.12 13.12
C PRO A 159 -2.94 -2.78 14.39
N VAL A 160 -2.62 -1.68 15.09
CA VAL A 160 -3.30 -1.27 16.33
C VAL A 160 -4.66 -0.64 15.99
N TYR A 161 -4.69 0.25 15.01
CA TYR A 161 -5.93 0.77 14.45
C TYR A 161 -6.85 -0.35 13.95
N ALA A 162 -6.30 -1.29 13.16
CA ALA A 162 -7.03 -2.45 12.67
C ALA A 162 -7.62 -3.29 13.81
N ALA A 163 -6.84 -3.55 14.87
CA ALA A 163 -7.30 -4.28 16.05
C ALA A 163 -8.49 -3.58 16.74
N PHE A 164 -8.45 -2.25 16.90
CA PHE A 164 -9.56 -1.52 17.51
C PHE A 164 -10.80 -1.47 16.62
N LYS A 165 -10.66 -1.36 15.30
CA LYS A 165 -11.79 -1.45 14.37
C LYS A 165 -12.40 -2.86 14.33
N ALA A 166 -11.59 -3.91 14.45
CA ALA A 166 -12.07 -5.28 14.67
C ALA A 166 -12.80 -5.43 16.01
N ALA A 167 -12.32 -4.79 17.08
CA ALA A 167 -13.00 -4.77 18.37
C ALA A 167 -14.37 -4.09 18.31
N VAL A 168 -14.53 -3.00 17.57
CA VAL A 168 -15.84 -2.36 17.32
C VAL A 168 -16.81 -3.31 16.61
N ILE A 169 -16.32 -4.08 15.62
CA ILE A 169 -17.12 -5.08 14.90
C ILE A 169 -17.61 -6.16 15.87
N HIS A 170 -16.72 -6.68 16.72
CA HIS A 170 -17.11 -7.72 17.67
C HIS A 170 -18.01 -7.18 18.79
N PHE A 171 -17.74 -5.98 19.30
CA PHE A 171 -18.60 -5.29 20.27
C PHE A 171 -20.03 -5.13 19.73
N THR A 172 -20.16 -4.69 18.47
CA THR A 172 -21.45 -4.57 17.78
C THR A 172 -22.22 -5.88 17.81
N ARG A 173 -21.56 -7.00 17.44
CA ARG A 173 -22.17 -8.33 17.40
C ARG A 173 -22.63 -8.79 18.79
N SER A 174 -21.75 -8.68 19.79
CA SER A 174 -22.04 -9.13 21.15
C SER A 174 -23.16 -8.30 21.79
N LEU A 175 -23.12 -6.97 21.65
CA LEU A 175 -24.14 -6.10 22.23
C LEU A 175 -25.50 -6.34 21.57
N ALA A 176 -25.56 -6.51 20.25
CA ALA A 176 -26.80 -6.82 19.54
C ALA A 176 -27.53 -8.04 20.10
N VAL A 177 -26.78 -9.12 20.41
CA VAL A 177 -27.35 -10.34 21.02
C VAL A 177 -27.87 -10.04 22.42
N GLN A 178 -27.14 -9.24 23.21
CA GLN A 178 -27.54 -8.88 24.56
C GLN A 178 -28.83 -8.05 24.58
N VAL A 179 -28.96 -7.03 23.71
CA VAL A 179 -30.01 -6.02 23.82
C VAL A 179 -31.17 -6.18 22.84
N GLY A 180 -31.08 -7.12 21.88
CA GLY A 180 -32.08 -7.30 20.84
C GLY A 180 -33.50 -7.56 21.38
N HIS A 181 -33.62 -8.30 22.49
CA HIS A 181 -34.90 -8.56 23.15
C HIS A 181 -35.53 -7.31 23.80
N HIS A 182 -34.75 -6.24 24.00
CA HIS A 182 -35.23 -4.92 24.41
C HIS A 182 -35.59 -4.03 23.20
N GLY A 183 -35.70 -4.58 21.98
CA GLY A 183 -36.08 -3.79 20.79
C GLY A 183 -34.98 -2.83 20.31
N VAL A 184 -33.74 -2.99 20.78
CA VAL A 184 -32.58 -2.19 20.34
C VAL A 184 -31.77 -2.98 19.33
N ARG A 185 -31.53 -2.39 18.16
CA ARG A 185 -30.68 -2.96 17.11
C ARG A 185 -29.31 -2.32 17.16
N VAL A 186 -28.26 -3.13 16.99
CA VAL A 186 -26.87 -2.66 16.99
C VAL A 186 -26.18 -3.23 15.77
N ASN A 187 -25.77 -2.38 14.83
CA ASN A 187 -25.09 -2.77 13.61
C ASN A 187 -23.87 -1.89 13.38
N ALA A 188 -23.06 -2.25 12.39
CA ALA A 188 -21.94 -1.45 11.96
C ALA A 188 -21.86 -1.37 10.44
N ILE A 189 -21.16 -0.35 9.95
CA ILE A 189 -20.62 -0.34 8.59
C ILE A 189 -19.09 -0.40 8.64
N ALA A 190 -18.48 -0.84 7.56
CA ALA A 190 -17.04 -0.88 7.39
C ALA A 190 -16.67 -0.19 6.05
N PRO A 191 -16.44 1.15 6.08
CA PRO A 191 -16.03 1.89 4.90
C PRO A 191 -14.62 1.51 4.42
N ASP A 192 -14.41 1.63 3.11
CA ASP A 192 -13.11 1.66 2.42
C ASP A 192 -13.10 2.84 1.44
N VAL A 193 -11.92 3.24 0.96
CA VAL A 193 -11.71 4.13 -0.21
C VAL A 193 -12.75 5.27 -0.37
N THR A 194 -13.06 5.97 0.73
CA THR A 194 -14.08 7.02 0.76
C THR A 194 -13.43 8.37 0.94
N GLU A 195 -13.69 9.30 0.01
CA GLU A 195 -13.24 10.68 0.13
C GLU A 195 -13.80 11.32 1.40
N SER A 196 -12.93 11.87 2.23
CA SER A 196 -13.32 12.57 3.45
C SER A 196 -12.28 13.61 3.85
N LEU A 197 -12.62 14.45 4.83
CA LEU A 197 -11.68 15.41 5.41
C LEU A 197 -10.41 14.72 5.95
N GLN A 198 -10.52 13.50 6.45
CA GLN A 198 -9.41 12.75 7.05
C GLN A 198 -8.61 11.95 6.02
N VAL A 199 -9.22 11.64 4.87
CA VAL A 199 -8.63 10.88 3.78
C VAL A 199 -8.98 11.57 2.45
N PRO A 200 -8.36 12.73 2.17
CA PRO A 200 -8.64 13.49 0.95
C PRO A 200 -7.88 12.90 -0.24
N TYR A 201 -8.30 11.73 -0.71
CA TYR A 201 -7.69 11.06 -1.89
C TYR A 201 -7.62 11.98 -3.09
N SER A 202 -8.60 12.87 -3.27
CA SER A 202 -8.60 13.89 -4.30
C SER A 202 -7.35 14.80 -4.28
N GLN A 203 -6.76 15.00 -3.11
CA GLN A 203 -5.54 15.79 -2.89
C GLN A 203 -4.28 14.92 -2.86
N TRP A 204 -4.40 13.65 -2.44
CA TRP A 204 -3.26 12.73 -2.31
C TRP A 204 -2.88 12.04 -3.62
N LEU A 205 -3.85 11.85 -4.53
CA LEU A 205 -3.65 11.15 -5.79
C LEU A 205 -3.44 12.12 -6.95
N SER A 206 -2.53 11.76 -7.85
CA SER A 206 -2.42 12.35 -9.19
C SER A 206 -3.65 12.05 -10.05
N ASP A 207 -3.83 12.79 -11.15
CA ASP A 207 -4.95 12.55 -12.06
C ASP A 207 -4.85 11.18 -12.75
N ASP A 208 -3.63 10.71 -13.00
CA ASP A 208 -3.36 9.37 -13.54
C ASP A 208 -3.76 8.26 -12.57
N GLU A 209 -3.56 8.45 -11.25
CA GLU A 209 -4.00 7.55 -10.20
C GLU A 209 -5.53 7.58 -10.02
N LYS A 210 -6.14 8.78 -10.06
CA LYS A 210 -7.61 8.92 -10.00
C LYS A 210 -8.30 8.22 -11.17
N ALA A 211 -7.69 8.16 -12.35
CA ALA A 211 -8.24 7.46 -13.50
C ALA A 211 -8.38 5.93 -13.29
N GLN A 212 -7.88 5.40 -12.17
CA GLN A 212 -7.72 3.96 -11.92
C GLN A 212 -8.75 3.41 -10.95
N TRP A 213 -9.64 4.25 -10.43
CA TRP A 213 -10.78 3.76 -9.66
C TRP A 213 -11.58 2.64 -10.35
N PRO A 214 -11.79 2.64 -11.69
CA PRO A 214 -12.39 1.51 -12.40
C PRO A 214 -11.65 0.18 -12.26
N GLN A 215 -10.35 0.22 -11.99
CA GLN A 215 -9.49 -0.95 -11.81
C GLN A 215 -9.36 -1.35 -10.34
N TRP A 216 -9.27 -0.38 -9.43
CA TRP A 216 -9.03 -0.59 -7.99
C TRP A 216 -10.29 -0.96 -7.21
N VAL A 217 -11.46 -0.47 -7.63
CA VAL A 217 -12.73 -0.66 -6.92
C VAL A 217 -13.73 -1.32 -7.86
N PRO A 218 -14.34 -2.47 -7.50
CA PRO A 218 -15.28 -3.17 -8.39
C PRO A 218 -16.48 -2.35 -8.86
N VAL A 219 -17.03 -1.45 -8.03
CA VAL A 219 -18.09 -0.49 -8.41
C VAL A 219 -17.56 0.61 -9.36
N GLY A 220 -16.25 0.73 -9.50
CA GLY A 220 -15.57 1.49 -10.54
C GLY A 220 -15.33 2.97 -10.24
N ARG A 221 -15.56 3.39 -8.99
CA ARG A 221 -15.32 4.75 -8.51
C ARG A 221 -14.92 4.75 -7.05
N MET A 222 -14.30 5.84 -6.62
CA MET A 222 -14.12 6.15 -5.21
C MET A 222 -15.48 6.31 -4.50
N GLY A 223 -15.54 5.90 -3.23
CA GLY A 223 -16.67 6.16 -2.36
C GLY A 223 -16.78 7.65 -2.01
N VAL A 224 -17.99 8.13 -1.81
CA VAL A 224 -18.25 9.46 -1.25
C VAL A 224 -18.99 9.34 0.09
N PRO A 225 -18.94 10.35 0.96
CA PRO A 225 -19.62 10.30 2.26
C PRO A 225 -21.10 9.91 2.19
N LEU A 226 -21.79 10.30 1.12
CA LEU A 226 -23.20 9.95 0.91
C LEU A 226 -23.44 8.45 0.68
N ASP A 227 -22.48 7.70 0.12
CA ASP A 227 -22.60 6.24 -0.02
C ASP A 227 -22.67 5.57 1.36
N GLN A 228 -21.84 6.06 2.28
CA GLN A 228 -21.77 5.60 3.66
C GLN A 228 -23.05 5.99 4.43
N ALA A 229 -23.47 7.24 4.30
CA ALA A 229 -24.70 7.75 4.92
C ALA A 229 -25.96 6.94 4.53
N ARG A 230 -26.07 6.48 3.27
CA ARG A 230 -27.19 5.65 2.81
C ARG A 230 -27.25 4.29 3.49
N ALA A 231 -26.10 3.64 3.70
CA ALA A 231 -26.04 2.38 4.44
C ALA A 231 -26.36 2.60 5.93
N ILE A 232 -25.86 3.69 6.52
CA ILE A 232 -26.18 4.09 7.90
C ILE A 232 -27.69 4.34 8.04
N LEU A 233 -28.32 5.04 7.10
CA LEU A 233 -29.76 5.29 7.08
C LEU A 233 -30.58 4.00 7.04
N PHE A 234 -30.21 3.06 6.16
CA PHE A 234 -30.85 1.75 6.11
C PHE A 234 -30.78 1.05 7.48
N LEU A 235 -29.60 1.03 8.10
CA LEU A 235 -29.40 0.41 9.42
C LEU A 235 -30.09 1.17 10.56
N ALA A 236 -30.33 2.47 10.41
CA ALA A 236 -30.98 3.32 11.40
C ALA A 236 -32.52 3.26 11.35
N CYS A 237 -33.12 2.95 10.19
CA CYS A 237 -34.57 2.99 9.99
C CYS A 237 -35.24 1.61 10.07
N ASP A 238 -36.58 1.60 9.98
CA ASP A 238 -37.40 0.39 10.14
C ASP A 238 -37.24 -0.62 8.99
N LEU A 239 -36.62 -0.23 7.86
CA LEU A 239 -36.27 -1.17 6.77
C LEU A 239 -35.30 -2.27 7.23
N SER A 240 -34.52 -2.02 8.29
CA SER A 240 -33.61 -2.99 8.89
C SER A 240 -34.12 -3.57 10.20
N ALA A 241 -35.45 -3.57 10.42
CA ALA A 241 -36.07 -4.04 11.66
C ALA A 241 -35.68 -5.48 12.06
N PHE A 242 -35.32 -6.33 11.09
CA PHE A 242 -34.86 -7.71 11.32
C PHE A 242 -33.34 -7.90 11.11
N VAL A 243 -32.58 -6.81 11.09
CA VAL A 243 -31.12 -6.81 10.94
C VAL A 243 -30.47 -6.22 12.20
N THR A 244 -29.73 -7.05 12.93
CA THR A 244 -28.95 -6.66 14.12
C THR A 244 -27.71 -7.54 14.25
N GLY A 245 -26.62 -7.03 14.83
CA GLY A 245 -25.37 -7.75 15.06
C GLY A 245 -24.48 -7.93 13.83
N HIS A 246 -24.78 -7.22 12.75
CA HIS A 246 -24.07 -7.34 11.47
C HIS A 246 -23.18 -6.12 11.21
N THR A 247 -22.08 -6.37 10.50
CA THR A 247 -21.24 -5.33 9.90
C THR A 247 -21.40 -5.42 8.39
N ILE A 248 -21.81 -4.32 7.77
CA ILE A 248 -21.95 -4.22 6.31
C ILE A 248 -20.70 -3.56 5.74
N PRO A 249 -19.86 -4.26 4.95
CA PRO A 249 -18.80 -3.60 4.19
C PRO A 249 -19.41 -2.61 3.19
N THR A 250 -18.92 -1.38 3.23
CA THR A 250 -19.36 -0.28 2.36
C THR A 250 -18.15 0.22 1.58
N ASP A 251 -17.58 -0.70 0.80
CA ASP A 251 -16.21 -0.65 0.28
C ASP A 251 -16.15 -0.69 -1.26
N GLY A 252 -17.29 -0.56 -1.94
CA GLY A 252 -17.37 -0.68 -3.40
C GLY A 252 -16.98 -2.07 -3.93
N GLY A 253 -16.93 -3.09 -3.07
CA GLY A 253 -16.61 -4.48 -3.39
C GLY A 253 -15.15 -4.87 -3.21
N THR A 254 -14.27 -3.99 -2.70
CA THR A 254 -12.83 -4.28 -2.57
C THR A 254 -12.54 -5.50 -1.69
N GLY A 255 -13.26 -5.66 -0.57
CA GLY A 255 -13.15 -6.85 0.29
C GLY A 255 -13.66 -8.11 -0.41
N ALA A 256 -14.82 -8.03 -1.07
CA ALA A 256 -15.41 -9.15 -1.81
C ALA A 256 -14.55 -9.60 -3.00
N ALA A 257 -13.81 -8.68 -3.61
CA ALA A 257 -12.91 -8.96 -4.72
C ALA A 257 -11.73 -9.84 -4.32
N GLY A 258 -11.33 -9.89 -3.04
CA GLY A 258 -10.27 -10.79 -2.57
C GLY A 258 -8.95 -10.65 -3.34
N GLY A 259 -8.62 -9.44 -3.80
CA GLY A 259 -7.43 -9.17 -4.60
C GLY A 259 -7.59 -9.31 -6.13
N TRP A 260 -8.81 -9.54 -6.64
CA TRP A 260 -9.10 -9.47 -8.08
C TRP A 260 -9.34 -8.03 -8.55
N PHE A 261 -8.68 -7.65 -9.63
CA PHE A 261 -8.76 -6.34 -10.29
C PHE A 261 -9.16 -6.50 -11.76
N ARG A 262 -9.70 -5.44 -12.38
CA ARG A 262 -10.00 -5.47 -13.81
C ARG A 262 -8.72 -5.39 -14.64
N SER A 263 -8.57 -6.26 -15.63
CA SER A 263 -7.42 -6.25 -16.53
C SER A 263 -7.60 -5.22 -17.65
N SER A 264 -6.71 -4.22 -17.71
CA SER A 264 -6.65 -3.26 -18.83
C SER A 264 -5.89 -3.77 -20.06
N ARG A 265 -5.23 -4.95 -19.98
CA ARG A 265 -4.31 -5.48 -21.01
C ARG A 265 -4.84 -6.67 -21.82
N ARG A 266 -5.95 -7.28 -21.38
CA ARG A 266 -6.52 -8.47 -22.01
C ARG A 266 -7.99 -8.24 -22.35
N PRO A 267 -8.32 -7.73 -23.55
CA PRO A 267 -9.70 -7.49 -23.94
C PRO A 267 -10.58 -8.76 -23.97
N ASP A 268 -9.96 -9.95 -23.96
CA ASP A 268 -10.61 -11.28 -23.88
C ASP A 268 -10.63 -11.88 -22.45
N ARG A 269 -9.95 -11.27 -21.48
CA ARG A 269 -9.92 -11.70 -20.05
C ARG A 269 -10.04 -10.50 -19.13
N GLU A 270 -11.21 -10.33 -18.54
CA GLU A 270 -11.59 -9.12 -17.79
C GLU A 270 -10.89 -8.95 -16.43
N TRP A 271 -10.24 -9.97 -15.87
CA TRP A 271 -9.78 -9.98 -14.47
C TRP A 271 -8.34 -10.47 -14.27
N THR A 272 -7.65 -9.92 -13.27
CA THR A 272 -6.30 -10.29 -12.82
C THR A 272 -6.24 -10.24 -11.30
N ASN A 273 -5.59 -11.20 -10.65
CA ASN A 273 -5.27 -11.12 -9.22
C ASN A 273 -3.82 -10.71 -8.97
N ARG A 274 -3.16 -10.19 -10.01
CA ARG A 274 -1.83 -9.57 -9.96
C ARG A 274 -2.05 -8.07 -10.14
N PRO A 275 -1.73 -7.21 -9.17
CA PRO A 275 -1.92 -5.78 -9.30
C PRO A 275 -1.14 -5.26 -10.51
N ILE A 276 -1.84 -4.60 -11.43
CA ILE A 276 -1.26 -4.03 -12.65
C ILE A 276 -1.03 -2.55 -12.40
N ALA A 277 0.18 -2.04 -12.69
CA ALA A 277 0.46 -0.62 -12.67
C ALA A 277 -0.47 0.09 -13.68
N PRO A 278 -1.19 1.13 -13.28
CA PRO A 278 -2.17 1.74 -14.16
C PRO A 278 -1.51 2.77 -15.09
N SER A 279 -1.68 2.64 -16.41
CA SER A 279 -0.99 3.47 -17.41
C SER A 279 -1.95 4.43 -18.13
N THR A 280 -1.57 5.69 -18.29
CA THR A 280 -2.23 6.68 -19.16
C THR A 280 -1.95 6.36 -20.65
N PRO A 281 -2.96 6.36 -21.55
CA PRO A 281 -2.76 5.96 -22.95
C PRO A 281 -2.76 7.15 -23.94
N ALA A 282 -1.90 7.10 -24.97
CA ALA A 282 -2.05 7.83 -26.23
C ALA A 282 -1.35 7.05 -27.38
N PRO A 283 -1.77 7.23 -28.65
CA PRO A 283 -2.19 6.14 -29.53
C PRO A 283 -1.05 5.43 -30.28
N ALA A 284 -1.33 4.19 -30.69
CA ALA A 284 -0.43 3.34 -31.47
C ALA A 284 0.00 4.01 -32.79
N PRO A 285 1.30 4.02 -33.15
CA PRO A 285 1.68 4.28 -34.52
C PRO A 285 1.32 3.06 -35.36
N ARG A 286 0.62 3.33 -36.45
CA ARG A 286 0.30 2.35 -37.49
C ARG A 286 1.61 1.68 -37.95
N GLY A 287 1.56 0.36 -38.07
CA GLY A 287 2.69 -0.44 -38.51
C GLY A 287 3.28 0.06 -39.82
N PHE A 288 4.60 0.00 -39.93
CA PHE A 288 5.28 0.12 -41.22
C PHE A 288 6.14 -1.13 -41.48
N PRO A 289 6.28 -1.48 -42.77
CA PRO A 289 6.82 -2.75 -43.22
C PRO A 289 8.35 -2.68 -43.29
N PHE A 290 8.97 -3.86 -43.22
CA PHE A 290 10.39 -4.01 -43.48
C PHE A 290 10.70 -3.76 -44.96
N GLY A 291 11.65 -2.87 -45.24
CA GLY A 291 12.40 -2.89 -46.50
C GLY A 291 13.02 -1.55 -46.94
N GLY A 292 14.33 -1.40 -46.75
CA GLY A 292 15.21 -0.74 -47.74
C GLY A 292 15.65 0.71 -47.51
N ASN A 293 16.96 0.86 -47.25
CA ASN A 293 17.86 1.99 -47.53
C ASN A 293 17.45 3.43 -47.18
N GLY A 294 18.12 4.00 -46.17
CA GLY A 294 18.25 5.46 -46.02
C GLY A 294 18.66 5.92 -44.63
N LYS A 295 19.82 6.58 -44.55
CA LYS A 295 20.32 7.59 -43.59
C LYS A 295 19.78 7.63 -42.14
N THR A 296 20.75 7.67 -41.23
CA THR A 296 20.72 8.00 -39.80
C THR A 296 19.60 8.95 -39.38
N GLU A 297 18.66 8.47 -38.56
CA GLU A 297 17.75 9.28 -37.75
C GLU A 297 17.92 8.91 -36.28
N GLN A 298 18.06 9.93 -35.43
CA GLN A 298 18.22 9.81 -33.99
C GLN A 298 16.97 9.17 -33.37
N VAL A 299 17.15 8.01 -32.75
CA VAL A 299 16.12 7.31 -31.98
C VAL A 299 15.96 8.02 -30.63
N THR A 300 14.77 8.53 -30.33
CA THR A 300 14.44 9.06 -29.01
C THR A 300 14.27 7.91 -28.00
N VAL A 301 15.08 7.94 -26.95
CA VAL A 301 15.13 6.95 -25.86
C VAL A 301 13.93 7.17 -24.91
N PRO A 302 13.21 6.12 -24.47
CA PRO A 302 12.10 6.27 -23.53
C PRO A 302 12.59 6.72 -22.14
N ASP A 303 11.71 7.39 -21.40
CA ASP A 303 11.95 7.78 -20.00
C ASP A 303 12.11 6.54 -19.10
N VAL A 304 13.33 6.32 -18.61
CA VAL A 304 13.76 5.18 -17.77
C VAL A 304 13.69 5.49 -16.27
N GLU A 305 13.18 6.66 -15.87
CA GLU A 305 13.23 7.14 -14.48
C GLU A 305 12.56 6.17 -13.48
N ALA A 306 11.48 5.48 -13.85
CA ALA A 306 10.82 4.49 -13.01
C ALA A 306 11.65 3.20 -12.82
N PHE A 307 12.34 2.76 -13.87
CA PHE A 307 13.27 1.64 -13.81
C PHE A 307 14.48 2.00 -12.95
N ASP A 308 15.05 3.19 -13.15
CA ASP A 308 16.20 3.69 -12.38
C ASP A 308 15.85 3.83 -10.89
N LYS A 309 14.66 4.34 -10.56
CA LYS A 309 14.15 4.41 -9.18
C LYS A 309 13.97 3.03 -8.56
N LEU A 310 13.34 2.08 -9.26
CA LEU A 310 13.13 0.72 -8.78
C LEU A 310 14.46 0.00 -8.53
N VAL A 311 15.38 0.03 -9.51
CA VAL A 311 16.69 -0.62 -9.39
C VAL A 311 17.54 0.04 -8.31
N SER A 312 17.41 1.35 -8.07
CA SER A 312 18.13 2.04 -6.99
C SER A 312 17.74 1.61 -5.57
N LEU A 313 16.60 0.95 -5.41
CA LEU A 313 16.15 0.40 -4.12
C LEU A 313 16.75 -1.00 -3.85
N LEU A 314 17.26 -1.69 -4.88
CA LEU A 314 17.82 -3.03 -4.75
C LEU A 314 19.29 -2.95 -4.33
N ASP A 315 19.60 -3.43 -3.12
CA ASP A 315 20.98 -3.46 -2.59
C ASP A 315 21.60 -4.85 -2.77
N TYR A 316 21.86 -5.22 -4.04
CA TYR A 316 22.44 -6.51 -4.40
C TYR A 316 23.98 -6.49 -4.28
N PRO A 317 24.62 -7.67 -4.05
CA PRO A 317 26.07 -7.78 -4.05
C PRO A 317 26.64 -7.46 -5.43
N ILE A 318 27.82 -6.84 -5.44
CA ILE A 318 28.57 -6.55 -6.65
C ILE A 318 29.74 -7.52 -6.76
N PHE A 319 30.08 -7.89 -7.99
CA PHE A 319 31.12 -8.88 -8.27
C PHE A 319 32.24 -8.29 -9.10
N VAL A 320 33.46 -8.79 -8.92
CA VAL A 320 34.52 -8.63 -9.93
C VAL A 320 34.60 -9.91 -10.75
N VAL A 321 34.50 -9.77 -12.07
CA VAL A 321 34.60 -10.89 -12.99
C VAL A 321 35.92 -10.81 -13.73
N THR A 322 36.67 -11.92 -13.72
CA THR A 322 37.91 -12.06 -14.48
C THR A 322 37.77 -13.11 -15.56
N ALA A 323 38.53 -12.92 -16.62
CA ALA A 323 38.64 -13.82 -17.76
C ALA A 323 40.10 -13.90 -18.20
N ALA A 324 40.47 -15.01 -18.83
CA ALA A 324 41.74 -15.11 -19.54
C ALA A 324 41.54 -15.83 -20.88
N ALA A 325 42.06 -15.22 -21.94
CA ALA A 325 42.13 -15.82 -23.27
C ALA A 325 43.52 -15.51 -23.85
N GLY A 326 44.19 -16.51 -24.41
CA GLY A 326 45.55 -16.33 -24.97
C GLY A 326 46.63 -15.94 -23.94
N GLY A 327 46.38 -16.12 -22.64
CA GLY A 327 47.33 -15.80 -21.56
C GLY A 327 47.28 -14.37 -21.03
N ALA A 328 46.41 -13.50 -21.56
CA ALA A 328 46.20 -12.15 -21.05
C ALA A 328 45.03 -12.13 -20.03
N PRO A 329 45.26 -11.77 -18.76
CA PRO A 329 44.19 -11.63 -17.78
C PRO A 329 43.44 -10.30 -18.00
N ALA A 330 42.12 -10.35 -17.89
CA ALA A 330 41.27 -9.17 -17.88
C ALA A 330 40.23 -9.28 -16.77
N GLY A 331 39.77 -8.14 -16.26
CA GLY A 331 38.74 -8.12 -15.23
C GLY A 331 37.97 -6.80 -15.20
N CYS A 332 36.70 -6.88 -14.82
CA CYS A 332 35.84 -5.72 -14.62
C CYS A 332 34.86 -5.94 -13.48
N LEU A 333 34.38 -4.81 -12.95
CA LEU A 333 33.25 -4.79 -12.03
C LEU A 333 31.95 -5.16 -12.77
N VAL A 334 31.12 -5.97 -12.14
CA VAL A 334 29.83 -6.42 -12.67
C VAL A 334 28.74 -6.27 -11.62
N GLY A 335 27.74 -5.43 -11.92
CA GLY A 335 26.52 -5.29 -11.13
C GLY A 335 25.36 -6.16 -11.61
N PHE A 336 25.42 -6.69 -12.84
CA PHE A 336 24.34 -7.49 -13.41
C PHE A 336 24.68 -8.97 -13.35
N ALA A 337 24.46 -9.58 -12.19
CA ALA A 337 24.71 -11.00 -11.99
C ALA A 337 23.72 -11.62 -10.99
N SER A 338 23.35 -12.89 -11.19
CA SER A 338 22.44 -13.60 -10.28
C SER A 338 22.49 -15.12 -10.50
N GLN A 339 22.08 -15.88 -9.48
CA GLN A 339 21.82 -17.31 -9.64
C GLN A 339 20.62 -17.51 -10.58
N ALA A 340 20.86 -18.23 -11.68
CA ALA A 340 19.86 -18.47 -12.73
C ALA A 340 19.17 -19.84 -12.62
N SER A 341 19.74 -20.77 -11.83
CA SER A 341 19.15 -22.09 -11.56
C SER A 341 19.72 -22.70 -10.28
N ILE A 342 18.88 -23.46 -9.57
CA ILE A 342 19.23 -24.21 -8.35
C ILE A 342 19.76 -25.61 -8.70
N HIS A 343 19.03 -26.36 -9.54
CA HIS A 343 19.40 -27.72 -9.95
C HIS A 343 19.16 -27.95 -11.46
N PRO A 344 20.22 -28.09 -12.27
CA PRO A 344 21.63 -27.94 -11.92
C PRO A 344 21.98 -26.48 -11.55
N PRO A 345 23.03 -26.22 -10.77
CA PRO A 345 23.41 -24.85 -10.39
C PRO A 345 23.85 -24.07 -11.62
N ARG A 346 23.29 -22.87 -11.81
CA ARG A 346 23.67 -21.94 -12.88
C ARG A 346 23.78 -20.53 -12.36
N PHE A 347 24.75 -19.78 -12.86
CA PHE A 347 24.96 -18.39 -12.52
C PHE A 347 25.07 -17.54 -13.78
N LEU A 348 24.41 -16.39 -13.81
CA LEU A 348 24.41 -15.48 -14.94
C LEU A 348 25.29 -14.27 -14.62
N VAL A 349 26.14 -13.88 -15.58
CA VAL A 349 26.99 -12.68 -15.52
C VAL A 349 26.76 -11.83 -16.76
N GLY A 350 26.43 -10.55 -16.61
CA GLY A 350 26.35 -9.58 -17.69
C GLY A 350 27.66 -8.80 -17.85
N LEU A 351 28.32 -8.92 -19.01
CA LEU A 351 29.50 -8.11 -19.35
C LEU A 351 29.13 -7.04 -20.38
N SER A 352 29.46 -5.78 -20.10
CA SER A 352 29.28 -4.68 -21.06
C SER A 352 30.12 -4.91 -22.31
N GLN A 353 29.53 -4.72 -23.48
CA GLN A 353 30.21 -4.87 -24.77
C GLN A 353 31.36 -3.86 -24.96
N GLN A 354 31.36 -2.78 -24.18
CA GLN A 354 32.38 -1.73 -24.23
C GLN A 354 33.63 -2.07 -23.39
N ASN A 355 33.53 -3.02 -22.45
CA ASN A 355 34.65 -3.35 -21.56
C ASN A 355 35.73 -4.20 -22.26
N HIS A 356 37.00 -3.90 -21.98
CA HIS A 356 38.13 -4.75 -22.43
C HIS A 356 37.94 -6.22 -22.03
N THR A 357 37.44 -6.47 -20.82
CA THR A 357 37.14 -7.82 -20.30
C THR A 357 36.15 -8.59 -21.17
N PHE A 358 35.17 -7.92 -21.79
CA PHE A 358 34.23 -8.59 -22.70
C PHE A 358 34.95 -9.14 -23.93
N ARG A 359 35.90 -8.39 -24.50
CA ARG A 359 36.70 -8.83 -25.65
C ARG A 359 37.57 -10.04 -25.31
N VAL A 360 38.13 -10.07 -24.10
CA VAL A 360 38.88 -11.24 -23.61
C VAL A 360 37.96 -12.43 -23.31
N ALA A 361 36.81 -12.19 -22.68
CA ALA A 361 35.80 -13.21 -22.36
C ALA A 361 35.17 -13.87 -23.60
N ALA A 362 35.16 -13.19 -24.74
CA ALA A 362 34.72 -13.75 -26.02
C ALA A 362 35.57 -14.96 -26.45
N GLY A 363 36.86 -14.98 -26.09
CA GLY A 363 37.79 -16.08 -26.37
C GLY A 363 38.06 -17.01 -25.18
N ALA A 364 37.40 -16.79 -24.04
CA ALA A 364 37.55 -17.61 -22.84
C ALA A 364 36.50 -18.73 -22.80
N ASP A 365 36.84 -19.87 -22.19
CA ASP A 365 35.90 -20.97 -21.91
C ASP A 365 35.33 -20.91 -20.48
N HIS A 366 35.97 -20.13 -19.61
CA HIS A 366 35.64 -20.00 -18.20
C HIS A 366 35.72 -18.54 -17.75
N LEU A 367 34.91 -18.18 -16.76
CA LEU A 367 34.98 -16.92 -16.02
C LEU A 367 35.14 -17.21 -14.53
N ALA A 368 35.88 -16.36 -13.81
CA ALA A 368 35.87 -16.37 -12.36
C ALA A 368 35.06 -15.18 -11.85
N VAL A 369 34.22 -15.44 -10.85
CA VAL A 369 33.36 -14.47 -10.20
C VAL A 369 33.81 -14.33 -8.76
N HIS A 370 34.12 -13.11 -8.34
CA HIS A 370 34.70 -12.79 -7.03
C HIS A 370 33.77 -11.88 -6.25
N LEU A 371 33.63 -12.17 -4.97
CA LEU A 371 32.92 -11.38 -3.99
C LEU A 371 33.93 -10.84 -2.97
N PHE A 372 33.79 -9.56 -2.62
CA PHE A 372 34.71 -8.86 -1.72
C PHE A 372 33.99 -8.35 -0.49
N ASP A 373 34.69 -8.37 0.63
CA ASP A 373 34.30 -7.63 1.83
C ASP A 373 34.55 -6.13 1.63
N ARG A 374 33.83 -5.30 2.39
CA ARG A 374 33.98 -3.83 2.33
C ARG A 374 35.39 -3.32 2.65
N GLU A 375 36.20 -4.11 3.36
CA GLU A 375 37.60 -3.77 3.66
C GLU A 375 38.48 -3.71 2.40
N HIS A 376 38.08 -4.40 1.33
CA HIS A 376 38.80 -4.46 0.04
C HIS A 376 38.07 -3.67 -1.07
N LEU A 377 37.35 -2.61 -0.69
CA LEU A 377 36.64 -1.73 -1.63
C LEU A 377 37.61 -1.11 -2.66
N ASP A 378 38.86 -0.85 -2.28
CA ASP A 378 39.91 -0.33 -3.16
C ASP A 378 40.20 -1.24 -4.37
N VAL A 379 40.21 -2.56 -4.18
CA VAL A 379 40.34 -3.54 -5.27
C VAL A 379 39.10 -3.49 -6.16
N VAL A 380 37.91 -3.41 -5.58
CA VAL A 380 36.65 -3.30 -6.35
C VAL A 380 36.63 -2.03 -7.21
N GLU A 381 37.06 -0.90 -6.64
CA GLU A 381 37.17 0.39 -7.33
C GLU A 381 38.19 0.34 -8.48
N LEU A 382 39.32 -0.34 -8.31
CA LEU A 382 40.31 -0.57 -9.36
C LEU A 382 39.70 -1.27 -10.57
N PHE A 383 38.85 -2.27 -10.34
CA PHE A 383 38.19 -3.00 -11.41
C PHE A 383 36.99 -2.27 -12.02
N GLY A 384 36.38 -1.30 -11.31
CA GLY A 384 35.25 -0.49 -11.78
C GLY A 384 35.60 0.83 -12.48
N SER A 385 36.65 1.53 -12.06
CA SER A 385 36.92 2.93 -12.48
C SER A 385 38.09 3.11 -13.46
N ARG A 386 38.89 2.06 -13.70
CA ARG A 386 40.14 2.15 -14.48
C ARG A 386 40.18 1.17 -15.65
N SER A 387 39.45 1.43 -16.74
CA SER A 387 39.30 0.43 -17.83
C SER A 387 40.05 0.73 -19.13
N GLY A 388 40.93 1.73 -19.18
CA GLY A 388 41.75 2.02 -20.37
C GLY A 388 42.63 0.84 -20.80
N ASP A 389 42.73 0.59 -22.12
CA ASP A 389 43.49 -0.51 -22.73
C ASP A 389 45.01 -0.49 -22.43
N THR A 390 45.50 0.57 -21.78
CA THR A 390 46.91 0.75 -21.38
C THR A 390 47.17 0.52 -19.88
N VAL A 391 46.14 0.27 -19.07
CA VAL A 391 46.27 0.07 -17.62
C VAL A 391 46.09 -1.41 -17.29
N ASN A 392 47.18 -2.06 -16.88
CA ASN A 392 47.10 -3.42 -16.35
C ASN A 392 46.68 -3.39 -14.87
N LYS A 393 45.41 -3.73 -14.62
CA LYS A 393 44.84 -3.80 -13.26
C LYS A 393 45.52 -4.85 -12.38
N PHE A 394 45.96 -5.95 -12.99
CA PHE A 394 46.55 -7.09 -12.29
C PHE A 394 47.96 -6.83 -11.76
N ASP A 395 48.62 -5.74 -12.17
CA ASP A 395 49.89 -5.29 -11.57
C ASP A 395 49.68 -4.56 -10.24
N ARG A 396 48.43 -4.29 -9.87
CA ARG A 396 48.06 -3.46 -8.71
C ARG A 396 47.21 -4.19 -7.68
N CYS A 397 47.02 -5.49 -7.84
CA CYS A 397 46.35 -6.35 -6.87
C CYS A 397 47.07 -7.71 -6.80
N SER A 398 46.85 -8.45 -5.72
CA SER A 398 47.37 -9.82 -5.61
C SER A 398 46.42 -10.81 -6.27
N TRP A 399 46.97 -11.74 -7.05
CA TRP A 399 46.21 -12.76 -7.74
C TRP A 399 47.06 -13.98 -8.11
N HIS A 400 46.41 -15.12 -8.33
CA HIS A 400 47.03 -16.35 -8.79
C HIS A 400 46.23 -17.03 -9.92
N LEU A 401 46.84 -18.04 -10.55
CA LEU A 401 46.14 -18.87 -11.55
C LEU A 401 45.31 -19.95 -10.86
N GLY A 402 44.00 -19.85 -11.01
CA GLY A 402 43.04 -20.85 -10.53
C GLY A 402 42.64 -21.87 -11.61
N PRO A 403 41.53 -22.59 -11.38
CA PRO A 403 40.95 -23.56 -12.29
C PRO A 403 40.78 -23.01 -13.71
N ALA A 404 41.06 -23.86 -14.72
CA ALA A 404 41.09 -23.49 -16.14
C ALA A 404 42.03 -22.30 -16.48
N ARG A 405 43.06 -22.06 -15.64
CA ARG A 405 43.97 -20.92 -15.74
C ARG A 405 43.26 -19.55 -15.63
N THR A 406 42.13 -19.53 -14.93
CA THR A 406 41.38 -18.30 -14.70
C THR A 406 42.07 -17.45 -13.62
N PRO A 407 42.19 -16.11 -13.77
CA PRO A 407 42.82 -15.27 -12.76
C PRO A 407 41.95 -15.18 -11.50
N ILE A 408 42.47 -15.60 -10.34
CA ILE A 408 41.77 -15.51 -9.05
C ILE A 408 42.39 -14.40 -8.22
N LEU A 409 41.57 -13.45 -7.78
CA LEU A 409 42.01 -12.34 -6.94
C LEU A 409 42.14 -12.80 -5.48
N ASP A 410 43.30 -12.60 -4.87
CA ASP A 410 43.62 -13.16 -3.55
C ASP A 410 42.85 -12.48 -2.41
N ASP A 411 42.53 -11.20 -2.59
CA ASP A 411 41.77 -10.39 -1.62
C ASP A 411 40.24 -10.66 -1.72
N ALA A 412 39.81 -11.56 -2.60
CA ALA A 412 38.41 -11.94 -2.71
C ALA A 412 38.00 -12.82 -1.52
N ALA A 413 36.99 -12.37 -0.79
CA ALA A 413 36.44 -13.11 0.35
C ALA A 413 35.73 -14.41 -0.06
N ALA A 414 35.17 -14.45 -1.28
CA ALA A 414 34.71 -15.68 -1.92
C ALA A 414 34.89 -15.61 -3.44
N TRP A 415 35.03 -16.77 -4.08
CA TRP A 415 35.07 -16.83 -5.54
C TRP A 415 34.59 -18.18 -6.06
N PHE A 416 34.15 -18.21 -7.31
CA PHE A 416 33.99 -19.47 -8.04
C PHE A 416 34.39 -19.31 -9.51
N VAL A 417 34.86 -20.39 -10.12
CA VAL A 417 35.10 -20.49 -11.55
C VAL A 417 33.91 -21.20 -12.18
N GLY A 418 33.38 -20.64 -13.27
CA GLY A 418 32.28 -21.19 -14.02
C GLY A 418 32.65 -21.46 -15.47
N ARG A 419 32.31 -22.65 -15.97
CA ARG A 419 32.38 -22.98 -17.40
C ARG A 419 31.26 -22.28 -18.14
N ILE A 420 31.58 -21.61 -19.24
CA ILE A 420 30.58 -20.91 -20.06
C ILE A 420 29.77 -21.95 -20.84
N LEU A 421 28.45 -21.96 -20.62
CA LEU A 421 27.51 -22.82 -21.33
C LEU A 421 26.89 -22.13 -22.54
N ASP A 422 26.55 -20.86 -22.37
CA ASP A 422 25.85 -20.09 -23.40
C ASP A 422 26.12 -18.59 -23.25
N ARG A 423 25.89 -17.85 -24.35
CA ARG A 423 26.05 -16.40 -24.45
C ARG A 423 24.85 -15.79 -25.17
N PHE A 424 24.20 -14.79 -24.57
CA PHE A 424 23.02 -14.16 -25.16
C PHE A 424 23.01 -12.63 -25.03
N PRO A 425 22.43 -11.91 -26.00
CA PRO A 425 22.36 -10.45 -25.96
C PRO A 425 21.39 -9.96 -24.87
N LEU A 426 21.80 -8.95 -24.11
CA LEU A 426 21.00 -8.30 -23.05
C LEU A 426 20.82 -6.80 -23.29
N GLY A 427 21.02 -6.33 -24.53
CA GLY A 427 21.11 -4.92 -24.87
C GLY A 427 22.56 -4.53 -25.15
N ASP A 428 23.08 -3.56 -24.40
CA ASP A 428 24.49 -3.14 -24.40
C ASP A 428 25.43 -4.12 -23.65
N HIS A 429 24.87 -5.15 -23.02
CA HIS A 429 25.59 -6.23 -22.35
C HIS A 429 25.40 -7.59 -23.06
N VAL A 430 26.31 -8.53 -22.77
CA VAL A 430 26.15 -9.94 -23.10
C VAL A 430 26.08 -10.76 -21.82
N GLY A 431 25.04 -11.58 -21.70
CA GLY A 431 24.87 -12.52 -20.60
C GLY A 431 25.66 -13.80 -20.84
N TYR A 432 26.45 -14.22 -19.85
CA TYR A 432 27.22 -15.46 -19.83
C TYR A 432 26.59 -16.41 -18.82
N LEU A 433 26.04 -17.53 -19.29
CA LEU A 433 25.50 -18.57 -18.42
C LEU A 433 26.61 -19.51 -17.98
N LEU A 434 26.87 -19.56 -16.68
CA LEU A 434 27.97 -20.30 -16.08
C LEU A 434 27.48 -21.56 -15.36
N GLU A 435 28.21 -22.65 -15.56
CA GLU A 435 28.18 -23.83 -14.70
C GLU A 435 29.36 -23.78 -13.73
N PRO A 436 29.14 -23.62 -12.41
CA PRO A 436 30.21 -23.62 -11.43
C PRO A 436 31.00 -24.94 -11.48
N VAL A 437 32.34 -24.85 -11.54
CA VAL A 437 33.24 -26.02 -11.58
C VAL A 437 34.14 -26.13 -10.35
N ASP A 438 34.43 -25.00 -9.69
CA ASP A 438 35.24 -24.94 -8.47
C ASP A 438 35.03 -23.58 -7.78
N GLY A 439 35.37 -23.46 -6.50
CA GLY A 439 35.26 -22.20 -5.77
C GLY A 439 35.66 -22.27 -4.31
N SER A 440 35.89 -21.10 -3.72
CA SER A 440 36.10 -20.91 -2.29
C SER A 440 34.90 -20.19 -1.68
N PRO A 441 34.22 -20.78 -0.68
CA PRO A 441 33.13 -20.11 0.00
C PRO A 441 33.64 -18.98 0.89
N PRO A 442 32.74 -18.05 1.28
CA PRO A 442 33.07 -16.98 2.19
C PRO A 442 33.43 -17.43 3.61
N HIS A 443 34.29 -16.68 4.30
CA HIS A 443 34.66 -16.92 5.70
C HIS A 443 33.60 -16.39 6.72
N GLN A 444 32.83 -15.36 6.39
CA GLN A 444 31.72 -14.78 7.19
C GLN A 444 30.57 -14.33 6.28
N LEU A 445 29.34 -14.18 6.77
CA LEU A 445 28.14 -14.01 5.90
C LEU A 445 27.62 -12.57 5.70
N GLU A 446 28.20 -11.55 6.34
CA GLU A 446 27.43 -10.31 6.60
C GLU A 446 28.08 -8.95 6.19
N GLN A 447 29.22 -8.90 5.47
CA GLN A 447 29.92 -7.61 5.22
C GLN A 447 30.45 -7.36 3.78
N TRP A 448 29.66 -7.73 2.77
CA TRP A 448 30.04 -7.60 1.35
C TRP A 448 29.92 -6.18 0.78
N VAL A 449 30.68 -5.91 -0.28
CA VAL A 449 30.48 -4.74 -1.15
C VAL A 449 29.17 -4.88 -1.93
N SER A 450 28.29 -3.88 -1.82
CA SER A 450 26.98 -3.86 -2.48
C SER A 450 26.85 -2.75 -3.52
N PHE A 451 25.73 -2.73 -4.26
CA PHE A 451 25.46 -1.71 -5.28
C PHE A 451 25.56 -0.28 -4.74
N ARG A 452 25.12 -0.04 -3.49
CA ARG A 452 25.21 1.27 -2.85
C ARG A 452 26.65 1.75 -2.66
N ASP A 453 27.58 0.85 -2.35
CA ASP A 453 28.98 1.18 -2.06
C ASP A 453 29.72 1.68 -3.31
N VAL A 454 29.28 1.28 -4.52
CA VAL A 454 29.95 1.60 -5.80
C VAL A 454 29.15 2.51 -6.73
N ARG A 455 27.94 2.95 -6.33
CA ARG A 455 27.02 3.76 -7.17
C ARG A 455 27.63 5.07 -7.68
N GLY A 456 28.59 5.63 -6.95
CA GLY A 456 29.28 6.88 -7.29
C GLY A 456 30.51 6.73 -8.17
N LEU A 457 30.91 5.50 -8.54
CA LEU A 457 32.11 5.29 -9.34
C LEU A 457 31.87 5.73 -10.79
N PRO A 458 32.73 6.59 -11.35
CA PRO A 458 32.66 6.91 -12.77
C PRO A 458 33.01 5.65 -13.57
N PRO A 459 32.20 5.28 -14.59
CA PRO A 459 32.55 4.16 -15.46
C PRO A 459 33.90 4.46 -16.12
N GLY A 460 34.80 3.47 -16.16
CA GLY A 460 36.12 3.67 -16.75
C GLY A 460 36.12 3.90 -18.28
N HIS A 461 34.95 3.87 -18.91
CA HIS A 461 34.69 4.17 -20.33
C HIS A 461 33.47 5.11 -20.44
N GLU A 462 33.50 6.08 -21.36
CA GLU A 462 32.31 6.87 -21.71
C GLU A 462 31.36 6.01 -22.54
N ALA A 463 30.07 6.03 -22.18
CA ALA A 463 28.99 5.20 -22.74
C ALA A 463 28.67 5.51 -24.20
#